data_AF-A0A1M5QG89-F1
#
_entry.id   AF-A0A1M5QG89-F1
#
_cell.length_a   1.000
_cell.length_b   1.000
_cell.length_c   1.000
_cell.angle_alpha   90.00
_cell.angle_beta   90.00
_cell.angle_gamma   90.00
#
_symmetry.space_group_name_H-M   'P 1'
#
loop_
_entity.id
_entity.type
_entity.pdbx_description
1 polymer ?
#
loop_
_entity_poly.entity_id
_entity_poly.type
_entity_poly.pdbx_seq_one_letter_code
_entity_poly.pdbx_strand_id
1 'polypeptide(L)'
;MKIRIEGTQNEVTAAARLVAEVLDVHEVSRFYPNRGHSTLGRVYLTVGSPASRRVWAEATRLDRPQRPALPSGESDRDRRGGA
;
A
#
# COMPACT_ATOMS: atom_id res chain seq x y z
N MET A 1 19.33 0.90 -1.27
CA MET A 1 18.08 1.63 -1.56
C MET A 1 17.45 2.10 -0.25
N LYS A 2 16.63 3.17 -0.25
CA LYS A 2 15.88 3.61 0.94
C LYS A 2 14.37 3.54 0.69
N ILE A 3 13.63 2.96 1.62
CA ILE A 3 12.16 2.87 1.60
C ILE A 3 11.61 3.69 2.77
N ARG A 4 10.58 4.51 2.51
CA ARG A 4 9.83 5.20 3.57
C ARG A 4 8.48 4.53 3.74
N ILE A 5 8.15 4.16 4.97
CA ILE A 5 6.83 3.63 5.34
C ILE A 5 6.18 4.65 6.28
N GLU A 6 4.90 4.94 6.03
CA GLU A 6 4.10 5.87 6.82
C GLU A 6 2.82 5.17 7.31
N GLY A 7 2.44 5.44 8.56
CA GLY A 7 1.30 4.83 9.23
C GLY A 7 1.36 5.06 10.73
N THR A 8 0.46 4.43 11.48
CA THR A 8 0.58 4.34 12.93
C THR A 8 1.83 3.53 13.32
N GLN A 9 2.29 3.67 14.56
CA GLN A 9 3.46 2.94 15.04
C GLN A 9 3.32 1.42 14.90
N ASN A 10 2.12 0.88 15.13
CA ASN A 10 1.84 -0.54 14.97
C ASN A 10 1.87 -0.97 13.49
N GLU A 11 1.23 -0.21 12.60
CA GLU A 11 1.18 -0.50 11.17
C GLU A 11 2.59 -0.49 10.55
N VAL A 12 3.40 0.53 10.85
CA VAL A 12 4.75 0.61 10.26
C VAL A 12 5.68 -0.46 10.82
N THR A 13 5.50 -0.87 12.07
CA THR A 13 6.27 -1.98 12.67
C THR A 13 5.91 -3.31 11.99
N ALA A 14 4.61 -3.57 11.79
CA ALA A 14 4.14 -4.76 11.09
C ALA A 14 4.61 -4.79 9.63
N ALA A 15 4.47 -3.66 8.91
CA ALA A 15 4.92 -3.55 7.53
C ALA A 15 6.44 -3.73 7.39
N ALA A 16 7.25 -3.15 8.27
CA ALA A 16 8.70 -3.32 8.24
C ALA A 16 9.13 -4.78 8.42
N ARG A 17 8.42 -5.55 9.27
CA ARG A 17 8.66 -7.00 9.43
C ARG A 17 8.36 -7.75 8.13
N LEU A 18 7.22 -7.50 7.50
CA LEU A 18 6.86 -8.14 6.23
C LEU A 18 7.84 -7.79 5.11
N VAL A 19 8.34 -6.54 5.07
CA VAL A 19 9.37 -6.15 4.08
C VAL A 19 10.67 -6.92 4.32
N ALA A 20 11.06 -7.14 5.57
CA ALA A 20 12.28 -7.90 5.91
C ALA A 20 12.19 -9.39 5.54
N GLU A 21 10.99 -9.94 5.32
CA GLU A 21 10.82 -11.32 4.82
C GLU A 21 11.22 -11.47 3.35
N VAL A 22 11.22 -10.38 2.59
CA VAL A 22 11.41 -10.40 1.13
C VAL A 22 12.59 -9.57 0.64
N LEU A 23 13.01 -8.55 1.40
CA LEU A 23 14.16 -7.71 1.10
C LEU A 23 15.25 -7.89 2.16
N ASP A 24 16.51 -7.75 1.72
CA ASP A 24 17.65 -7.66 2.63
C ASP A 24 17.65 -6.28 3.31
N VAL A 25 17.04 -6.20 4.50
CA VAL A 25 16.93 -4.97 5.28
C VAL A 25 18.16 -4.84 6.18
N HIS A 26 18.98 -3.82 5.95
CA HIS A 26 20.19 -3.54 6.73
C HIS A 26 19.92 -2.72 7.97
N GLU A 27 18.98 -1.78 7.88
CA GLU A 27 18.65 -0.88 8.99
C GLU A 27 17.18 -0.49 8.96
N VAL A 28 16.58 -0.39 10.15
CA VAL A 28 15.25 0.18 10.38
C VAL A 28 15.42 1.37 11.31
N SER A 29 15.00 2.55 10.88
CA SER A 29 15.03 3.73 11.74
C SER A 29 14.02 3.61 12.88
N ARG A 30 14.22 4.41 13.93
CA ARG A 30 13.17 4.62 14.93
C ARG A 30 11.92 5.22 14.29
N PHE A 31 10.78 5.07 14.97
CA PHE A 31 9.54 5.74 14.60
C PHE A 31 9.67 7.25 14.77
N TYR A 32 9.39 8.00 13.71
CA TYR A 32 9.36 9.45 13.72
C TYR A 32 7.92 9.93 13.62
N PRO A 33 7.33 10.47 14.69
CA PRO A 33 5.99 11.07 14.63
C PRO A 33 5.93 12.17 13.58
N ASN A 34 4.83 12.23 12.83
CA ASN A 34 4.54 13.39 11.99
C ASN A 34 4.19 14.60 12.89
N ARG A 35 4.40 15.82 12.38
CA ARG A 35 4.11 17.04 13.16
C ARG A 35 2.61 17.19 13.42
N GLY A 36 2.26 17.87 14.51
CA GLY A 36 0.86 18.14 14.90
C GLY A 36 0.26 17.04 15.78
N HIS A 37 -1.07 16.95 15.82
CA HIS A 37 -1.82 15.98 16.65
C HIS A 37 -2.08 14.64 15.93
N SER A 38 -1.28 14.29 14.92
CA SER A 38 -1.44 13.03 14.19
C SER A 38 -0.89 11.85 14.98
N THR A 39 -1.59 10.72 14.96
CA THR A 39 -1.07 9.43 15.45
C THR A 39 -0.17 8.74 14.43
N LEU A 40 -0.03 9.31 13.24
CA LEU A 40 0.80 8.78 12.17
C LEU A 40 2.24 9.25 12.31
N GLY A 41 3.14 8.42 11.82
CA GLY A 41 4.55 8.74 11.69
C GLY A 41 5.19 7.88 10.63
N ARG A 42 6.52 7.90 10.60
CA ARG A 42 7.31 7.30 9.54
C ARG A 42 8.50 6.54 10.07
N VAL A 43 8.87 5.50 9.33
CA VAL A 43 10.15 4.80 9.46
C VAL A 43 10.84 4.77 8.11
N TYR A 44 12.17 4.73 8.15
CA TYR A 44 13.02 4.58 6.99
C TYR A 44 13.73 3.23 7.07
N LEU A 45 13.66 2.46 5.99
CA LEU A 45 14.41 1.22 5.82
C LEU A 45 15.58 1.47 4.89
N THR A 46 16.77 1.05 5.31
CA THR A 46 17.91 0.88 4.40
C THR A 46 17.90 -0.57 3.94
N VAL A 47 17.83 -0.79 2.63
CA VAL A 47 17.78 -2.14 2.04
C VAL A 47 18.92 -2.33 1.05
N GLY A 48 19.48 -3.54 1.06
CA GLY A 48 20.45 -4.03 0.09
C GLY A 48 19.88 -4.12 -1.32
N SER A 49 20.71 -4.53 -2.28
CA SER A 49 20.24 -4.80 -3.63
C SER A 49 19.23 -5.94 -3.57
N PRO A 50 18.03 -5.81 -4.17
CA PRO A 50 17.01 -6.84 -4.07
C PRO A 50 17.53 -8.15 -4.66
N ALA A 51 17.28 -9.25 -3.95
CA ALA A 51 17.48 -10.59 -4.49
C ALA A 51 16.64 -10.73 -5.77
N SER A 52 17.10 -11.53 -6.73
CA SER A 52 16.46 -11.73 -8.05
C SER A 52 15.04 -12.33 -8.02
N ARG A 53 14.46 -12.54 -6.83
CA ARG A 53 13.16 -13.15 -6.60
C ARG A 53 12.05 -12.09 -6.69
N ARG A 54 11.06 -12.34 -7.57
CA ARG A 54 9.82 -11.56 -7.61
C ARG A 54 8.86 -12.03 -6.52
N VAL A 55 8.24 -11.08 -5.82
CA VAL A 55 7.22 -11.32 -4.80
C VAL A 55 6.02 -10.41 -5.05
N TRP A 56 4.83 -10.87 -4.67
CA TRP A 56 3.58 -10.13 -4.79
C TRP A 56 2.96 -9.97 -3.40
N ALA A 57 2.36 -8.80 -3.13
CA ALA A 57 1.67 -8.51 -1.89
C ALA A 57 0.39 -7.73 -2.18
N GLU A 58 -0.67 -8.03 -1.43
CA GLU A 58 -1.94 -7.31 -1.48
C GLU A 58 -2.10 -6.42 -0.25
N ALA A 59 -2.69 -5.24 -0.44
CA ALA A 59 -2.96 -4.30 0.64
C ALA A 59 -4.37 -3.72 0.48
N THR A 60 -5.11 -3.68 1.59
CA THR A 60 -6.48 -3.15 1.64
C THR A 60 -6.49 -1.87 2.48
N ARG A 61 -7.08 -0.80 1.94
CA ARG A 61 -7.36 0.42 2.71
C ARG A 61 -8.61 0.22 3.56
N LEU A 62 -8.48 0.40 4.87
CA LEU A 62 -9.59 0.31 5.82
C LEU A 62 -10.31 1.65 6.03
N ASP A 63 -9.66 2.77 5.68
CA ASP A 63 -10.12 4.14 5.90
C ASP A 63 -10.99 4.70 4.77
N ARG A 64 -10.92 4.09 3.58
CA ARG A 64 -11.67 4.55 2.41
C ARG A 64 -13.00 3.80 2.31
N PRO A 65 -14.16 4.47 2.29
CA PRO A 65 -15.41 3.80 1.96
C PRO A 65 -15.27 3.20 0.56
N GLN A 66 -15.57 1.90 0.42
CA GLN A 66 -15.61 1.24 -0.87
C GLN A 66 -16.51 2.04 -1.81
N ARG A 67 -15.97 2.52 -2.92
CA ARG A 67 -16.78 3.14 -3.96
C ARG A 67 -17.70 2.05 -4.49
N PRO A 68 -19.04 2.22 -4.50
CA PRO A 68 -19.92 1.25 -5.14
C PRO A 68 -19.44 1.03 -6.57
N ALA A 69 -19.38 -0.23 -7.00
CA ALA A 69 -19.12 -0.53 -8.40
C ALA A 69 -20.17 0.23 -9.22
N LEU A 70 -19.71 1.15 -10.07
CA LEU A 70 -20.60 1.77 -11.05
C LEU A 70 -21.16 0.62 -11.90
N PRO A 71 -22.49 0.54 -12.11
CA PRO A 71 -23.03 -0.46 -13.02
C PRO A 71 -22.37 -0.24 -14.37
N SER A 72 -21.67 -1.27 -14.86
CA SER A 72 -21.15 -1.33 -16.21
C SER A 72 -22.30 -1.01 -17.15
N GLY A 73 -22.23 0.14 -17.82
CA GLY A 73 -23.27 0.58 -18.74
C GLY A 73 -23.55 -0.52 -19.75
N GLU A 74 -24.73 -1.13 -19.62
CA GLU A 74 -25.36 -1.90 -20.67
C GLU A 74 -25.40 -0.99 -21.90
N SER A 75 -24.59 -1.35 -22.90
CA SER A 75 -24.55 -0.65 -24.17
C SER A 75 -25.90 -0.87 -24.85
N ASP A 76 -26.78 0.12 -24.77
CA ASP A 76 -28.08 0.23 -25.46
C ASP A 76 -27.87 0.40 -26.98
N ARG A 77 -27.22 -0.59 -27.60
CA ARG A 77 -27.07 -0.75 -29.05
C ARG A 77 -27.84 -1.98 -29.50
N ASP A 78 -29.13 -2.03 -29.21
CA ASP A 78 -30.00 -3.03 -29.85
C ASP A 78 -31.47 -2.62 -29.91
N ARG A 79 -31.77 -1.34 -30.20
CA ARG A 79 -33.12 -0.91 -30.59
C ARG A 79 -33.11 0.25 -31.59
N ARG A 80 -33.05 -0.08 -32.89
CA ARG A 80 -33.62 0.65 -34.04
C ARG A 80 -33.05 0.01 -35.32
N GLY A 81 -33.77 -0.59 -36.24
CA GLY A 81 -35.19 -0.87 -36.38
C GLY A 81 -35.35 -1.66 -37.68
N GLY A 82 -36.26 -2.64 -37.68
CA GLY A 82 -36.75 -3.25 -38.91
C GLY A 82 -37.76 -2.32 -39.58
N ALA A 83 -37.68 -2.28 -40.91
CA ALA A 83 -38.79 -2.15 -41.86
C ALA A 83 -38.26 -2.59 -43.22
#